data_AF-A0A967H182-F1
#
_entry.id   AF-A0A967H182-F1
#
_cell.length_a   1.000
_cell.length_b   1.000
_cell.length_c   1.000
_cell.angle_alpha   90.00
_cell.angle_beta   90.00
_cell.angle_gamma   90.00
#
_symmetry.space_group_name_H-M   'P 1'
#
loop_
_entity.id
_entity.type
_entity.pdbx_description
1 polymer ?
#
loop_
_entity_poly.entity_id
_entity_poly.type
_entity_poly.pdbx_seq_one_letter_code
_entity_poly.pdbx_strand_id
1 'polypeptide(L)' 'LVDMIYWERPEGGRVFNAGAIAFGWALDADPKQGKLLRNVLFHLAGVKARTPYDPEWLDPKKAPVP' A
#
# COMPACT_ATOMS: atom_id res chain seq x y z
N LEU A 1 -7.58 11.81 16.75
CA LEU A 1 -6.98 11.94 15.41
C LEU A 1 -6.00 10.78 15.25
N VAL A 2 -5.98 10.16 14.08
CA VAL A 2 -5.02 9.10 13.77
C VAL A 2 -4.18 9.54 12.59
N ASP A 3 -2.89 9.24 12.63
CA ASP A 3 -1.94 9.66 11.61
C ASP A 3 -1.26 8.45 10.96
N MET A 4 -1.15 8.52 9.64
CA MET A 4 -0.33 7.60 8.86
C MET A 4 1.10 8.15 8.83
N ILE A 5 2.06 7.33 9.27
CA ILE A 5 3.46 7.77 9.39
C ILE A 5 4.40 6.85 8.64
N TYR A 6 5.48 7.45 8.14
CA TYR A 6 6.63 6.78 7.56
C TYR A 6 7.88 7.36 8.22
N TRP A 7 8.81 6.50 8.64
CA TRP A 7 10.07 6.94 9.22
C TRP A 7 11.21 5.98 8.95
N GLU A 8 12.43 6.51 9.03
CA GLU A 8 13.68 5.76 8.93
C GLU A 8 14.31 5.68 10.32
N ARG A 9 14.80 4.50 10.69
CA ARG A 9 15.42 4.29 12.01
C ARG A 9 16.88 4.77 11.98
N PRO A 10 17.41 5.32 13.09
CA PRO A 10 18.82 5.73 13.17
C PRO A 10 19.81 4.61 12.84
N GLU A 11 19.51 3.39 13.27
CA GLU A 11 20.28 2.17 13.03
C GLU A 11 20.05 1.54 11.64
N GLY A 12 19.25 2.19 10.80
CA GLY A 12 18.85 1.69 9.49
C GLY A 12 17.53 0.92 9.52
N GLY A 13 16.91 0.81 8.35
CA GLY A 13 15.57 0.27 8.19
C GLY A 13 14.49 1.34 8.13
N ARG A 14 13.35 0.98 7.57
CA ARG A 14 12.22 1.88 7.27
C ARG A 14 10.95 1.27 7.84
N VAL A 15 10.07 2.09 8.38
CA VAL A 15 8.80 1.65 8.95
C VAL A 15 7.66 2.47 8.39
N PHE A 16 6.57 1.78 8.07
CA PHE A 16 5.29 2.35 7.70
C PHE A 16 4.25 1.94 8.75
N ASN A 17 3.50 2.90 9.28
CA ASN A 17 2.37 2.67 10.18
C ASN A 17 1.12 3.34 9.61
N ALA A 18 0.09 2.52 9.37
CA ALA A 18 -1.18 2.93 8.80
C ALA A 18 -2.09 3.72 9.76
N GLY A 19 -1.86 3.63 11.07
CA GLY A 19 -2.58 4.40 12.08
C GLY A 19 -4.05 4.02 12.30
N ALA A 20 -4.57 2.94 11.68
CA ALA A 20 -5.99 2.59 11.75
C ALA A 20 -6.26 1.08 11.86
N ILE A 21 -7.16 0.70 12.76
CA ILE A 21 -7.62 -0.70 12.92
C ILE A 21 -8.29 -1.20 11.62
N ALA A 22 -9.13 -0.35 11.01
CA ALA A 22 -9.88 -0.70 9.81
C ALA A 22 -9.04 -0.66 8.52
N PHE A 23 -7.71 -0.43 8.59
CA PHE A 23 -6.85 -0.36 7.40
C PHE A 23 -6.94 -1.63 6.56
N GLY A 24 -7.07 -2.80 7.20
CA GLY A 24 -7.24 -4.08 6.49
C GLY A 24 -8.53 -4.15 5.67
N TRP A 25 -9.65 -3.65 6.20
CA TRP A 25 -10.92 -3.60 5.44
C TRP A 25 -10.88 -2.58 4.31
N ALA A 26 -10.17 -1.47 4.50
CA ALA A 26 -10.03 -0.45 3.47
C ALA A 26 -9.26 -0.93 2.23
N LEU A 27 -8.50 -2.04 2.33
CA LEU A 27 -7.84 -2.65 1.16
C LEU A 27 -8.84 -3.20 0.13
N ASP A 28 -10.02 -3.64 0.58
CA ASP A 28 -11.11 -4.10 -0.29
C ASP A 28 -11.95 -2.93 -0.80
N ALA A 29 -12.25 -1.98 0.08
CA ALA A 29 -13.16 -0.87 -0.21
C ALA A 29 -12.52 0.30 -0.99
N ASP A 30 -11.21 0.54 -0.88
CA ASP A 30 -10.52 1.67 -1.50
C ASP A 30 -9.29 1.23 -2.32
N PRO A 31 -9.32 1.36 -3.66
CA PRO A 31 -8.19 1.01 -4.51
C PRO A 31 -6.92 1.82 -4.21
N LYS A 32 -7.03 3.05 -3.69
CA LYS A 32 -5.87 3.87 -3.31
C LYS A 32 -5.13 3.27 -2.13
N GLN A 33 -5.84 2.70 -1.16
CA GLN A 33 -5.22 2.01 -0.01
C GLN A 33 -4.50 0.74 -0.46
N GLY A 34 -5.13 -0.04 -1.33
CA GLY A 34 -4.49 -1.20 -1.95
C GLY A 34 -3.21 -0.82 -2.70
N LYS A 35 -3.24 0.25 -3.50
CA LYS A 35 -2.06 0.77 -4.20
C LYS A 35 -0.95 1.22 -3.25
N LEU A 36 -1.30 1.93 -2.18
CA LEU A 36 -0.35 2.39 -1.17
C LEU A 36 0.36 1.22 -0.50
N LEU A 37 -0.38 0.22 0.00
CA LEU A 37 0.24 -0.93 0.66
C LEU A 37 1.17 -1.70 -0.29
N ARG A 38 0.80 -1.83 -1.57
CA ARG A 38 1.69 -2.43 -2.57
C ARG A 38 2.98 -1.64 -2.77
N ASN A 39 2.93 -0.32 -2.79
CA ASN A 39 4.13 0.53 -2.85
C ASN A 39 5.02 0.31 -1.62
N VAL A 40 4.43 0.24 -0.42
CA VAL A 40 5.15 -0.05 0.81
C VAL A 40 5.86 -1.41 0.71
N LEU A 41 5.15 -2.48 0.31
CA LEU A 41 5.73 -3.81 0.17
C LEU A 41 6.82 -3.87 -0.91
N PHE A 42 6.65 -3.17 -2.03
CA PHE A 42 7.67 -3.07 -3.07
C PHE A 42 8.95 -2.41 -2.55
N HIS A 43 8.83 -1.25 -1.89
CA HIS A 43 9.99 -0.48 -1.46
C HIS A 43 10.68 -1.06 -0.21
N LEU A 44 9.92 -1.63 0.74
CA LEU A 44 10.47 -2.13 2.01
C LEU A 44 10.86 -3.61 1.94
N ALA A 45 10.13 -4.43 1.18
CA ALA A 45 10.32 -5.87 1.13
C ALA A 45 10.67 -6.41 -0.26
N GLY A 46 10.77 -5.56 -1.28
CA GLY A 46 11.14 -5.97 -2.64
C GLY A 46 10.08 -6.83 -3.35
N VAL A 47 8.82 -6.77 -2.89
CA VAL A 47 7.73 -7.57 -3.48
C VAL A 47 7.41 -7.05 -4.88
N LYS A 48 7.62 -7.91 -5.90
CA LYS A 48 7.34 -7.60 -7.33
C LYS A 48 6.27 -8.48 -7.95
N ALA A 49 5.82 -9.52 -7.24
CA ALA A 49 4.88 -10.48 -7.78
C ALA A 49 3.54 -9.80 -8.13
N ARG A 50 3.05 -10.09 -9.34
CA ARG A 50 1.66 -9.87 -9.73
C ARG A 50 0.92 -11.18 -9.55
N THR A 51 -0.30 -11.13 -9.06
CA THR A 51 -1.13 -12.33 -8.87
C THR A 51 -2.32 -12.32 -9.82
N PRO A 52 -2.92 -13.48 -10.14
CA PRO A 52 -4.20 -13.53 -10.85
C PRO A 52 -5.34 -12.82 -10.11
N TYR A 53 -5.16 -12.54 -8.81
CA TYR A 53 -6.10 -11.82 -7.97
C TYR A 53 -5.83 -10.31 -7.92
N ASP A 54 -4.86 -9.81 -8.70
CA ASP A 54 -4.63 -8.38 -8.76
C ASP A 54 -5.85 -7.69 -9.38
N PRO A 55 -6.46 -6.72 -8.68
CA PRO A 55 -7.65 -6.06 -9.18
C PRO A 55 -7.39 -5.29 -10.47
N GLU A 56 -8.40 -5.21 -11.35
CA GLU A 56 -8.26 -4.63 -12.68
C GLU A 56 -7.80 -3.17 -12.66
N TRP A 57 -8.19 -2.39 -11.65
CA TRP A 57 -7.78 -1.00 -11.49
C TRP A 57 -6.26 -0.82 -11.23
N LEU A 58 -5.52 -1.91 -10.95
CA LEU A 58 -4.05 -1.90 -10.91
C LEU A 58 -3.40 -1.99 -12.29
N ASP A 59 -4.14 -2.33 -13.34
CA ASP A 59 -3.65 -2.22 -14.70
C ASP A 59 -3.58 -0.74 -15.08
N PRO A 60 -2.39 -0.17 -15.35
CA PRO A 60 -2.26 1.24 -15.72
C PRO A 60 -3.11 1.64 -16.93
N LYS A 61 -3.49 0.68 -17.79
CA LYS A 61 -4.36 0.92 -18.95
C LYS A 61 -5.85 0.97 -18.59
N LYS A 62 -6.23 0.44 -17.42
CA LYS A 62 -7.62 0.36 -16.94
C LYS A 62 -7.86 1.18 -15.67
N ALA A 63 -6.81 1.80 -15.12
CA ALA A 63 -6.93 2.65 -13.95
C ALA A 63 -7.84 3.85 -14.27
N PRO A 64 -8.82 4.18 -13.41
CA PRO A 64 -9.62 5.38 -13.58
C PRO A 64 -8.70 6.61 -13.61
N VAL A 65 -8.94 7.51 -14.57
CA VAL A 65 -8.23 8.79 -14.67
C VAL A 65 -8.56 9.63 -13.41
N PRO A 66 -7.58 10.34 -12.81
CA PRO A 66 -7.77 11.09 -11.57
C PRO A 66 -8.92 12.10 -11.59
#